data_AF-A0A0Q8TDC0-F1
#
_entry.id   AF-A0A0Q8TDC0-F1
#
_cell.length_a   1.000
_cell.length_b   1.000
_cell.length_c   1.000
_cell.angle_alpha   90.00
_cell.angle_beta   90.00
_cell.angle_gamma   90.00
#
_symmetry.space_group_name_H-M   'P 1'
#
loop_
_entity.id
_entity.type
_entity.pdbx_description
1 polymer ?
#
loop_
_entity_poly.entity_id
_entity_poly.type
_entity_poly.pdbx_seq_one_letter_code
_entity_poly.pdbx_strand_id
1 'polypeptide(L)'
;MVMDGQNKVALFWLTTAAGVVLFVTFQLFFYVNDFVRAQGATPAITFEPEILWMFSAFYGCWIITVLVALIGTRKAQWISLALGSLLVVLNTLGGIADGLRDGWHIAFSAVFFITLPGIFAILATWRCIKIKGNHHGDE
;
A
#
# COMPACT_ATOMS: atom_id res chain seq x y z
N MET A 1 -12.45 -25.25 2.36
CA MET A 1 -12.49 -24.21 3.41
C MET A 1 -13.10 -22.96 2.77
N VAL A 2 -14.35 -22.60 3.10
CA VAL A 2 -14.96 -21.39 2.56
C VAL A 2 -14.28 -20.22 3.24
N MET A 3 -13.58 -19.39 2.47
CA MET A 3 -12.88 -18.23 3.02
C MET A 3 -13.91 -17.18 3.40
N ASP A 4 -14.00 -16.86 4.69
CA ASP A 4 -14.87 -15.80 5.21
C ASP A 4 -14.55 -14.46 4.50
N GLY A 5 -15.58 -13.67 4.19
CA GLY A 5 -15.46 -12.42 3.45
C GLY A 5 -14.44 -11.45 4.08
N GLN A 6 -14.29 -11.48 5.40
CA GLN A 6 -13.27 -10.72 6.13
C GLN A 6 -11.83 -11.16 5.80
N ASN A 7 -11.57 -12.47 5.75
CA ASN A 7 -10.25 -13.02 5.45
C ASN A 7 -9.85 -12.69 4.01
N LYS A 8 -10.83 -12.70 3.09
CA LYS A 8 -10.61 -12.30 1.70
C LYS A 8 -10.22 -10.83 1.58
N VAL A 9 -10.86 -9.93 2.35
CA VAL A 9 -10.51 -8.51 2.38
C VAL A 9 -9.11 -8.30 2.96
N ALA A 10 -8.79 -8.94 4.08
CA ALA A 10 -7.47 -8.84 4.69
C ALA A 10 -6.36 -9.34 3.75
N LEU A 11 -6.60 -10.43 3.01
CA LEU A 11 -5.66 -10.94 2.01
C LEU A 11 -5.43 -9.96 0.85
N PHE A 12 -6.46 -9.27 0.38
CA PHE A 12 -6.27 -8.24 -0.64
C PHE A 12 -5.43 -7.07 -0.10
N TRP A 13 -5.71 -6.59 1.12
CA TRP A 13 -4.88 -5.55 1.74
C TRP A 13 -3.43 -6.00 1.97
N LEU A 14 -3.22 -7.25 2.38
CA LEU A 14 -1.90 -7.85 2.54
C LEU A 14 -1.17 -7.95 1.20
N THR A 15 -1.89 -8.32 0.13
CA THR A 15 -1.32 -8.39 -1.23
C THR A 15 -0.88 -7.00 -1.70
N THR A 16 -1.68 -5.97 -1.44
CA THR A 16 -1.29 -4.58 -1.73
C THR A 16 -0.08 -4.15 -0.91
N ALA A 17 -0.04 -4.48 0.39
CA ALA A 17 1.10 -4.19 1.25
C ALA A 17 2.40 -4.87 0.74
N ALA A 18 2.31 -6.13 0.32
CA ALA A 18 3.42 -6.85 -0.28
C ALA A 18 3.88 -6.19 -1.59
N GLY A 19 2.94 -5.75 -2.44
CA GLY A 19 3.24 -5.01 -3.66
C GLY A 19 3.98 -3.70 -3.40
N VAL A 20 3.59 -2.96 -2.35
CA VAL A 20 4.29 -1.76 -1.89
C VAL A 20 5.72 -2.07 -1.45
N VAL A 21 5.93 -3.14 -0.66
CA VAL A 21 7.28 -3.54 -0.24
C VAL A 21 8.16 -3.89 -1.44
N LEU A 22 7.63 -4.62 -2.43
CA LEU A 22 8.35 -4.93 -3.66
C LEU A 22 8.70 -3.66 -4.44
N PHE A 23 7.77 -2.73 -4.56
CA PHE A 23 7.98 -1.46 -5.25
C PHE A 23 9.10 -0.63 -4.61
N VAL A 24 9.05 -0.44 -3.29
CA VAL A 24 10.06 0.33 -2.53
C VAL A 24 11.43 -0.33 -2.62
N THR A 25 11.48 -1.65 -2.54
CA THR A 25 12.72 -2.42 -2.72
C THR A 25 13.31 -2.17 -4.10
N PHE A 26 12.46 -2.15 -5.14
CA PHE A 26 12.89 -1.89 -6.51
C PHE A 26 13.40 -0.46 -6.70
N GLN A 27 12.72 0.55 -6.11
CA GLN A 27 13.22 1.93 -6.08
C GLN A 27 14.59 2.04 -5.40
N LEU A 28 14.78 1.34 -4.27
CA LEU A 28 16.06 1.34 -3.56
C LEU A 28 17.19 0.79 -4.43
N PHE A 29 16.94 -0.30 -5.16
CA PHE A 29 17.93 -0.87 -6.07
C PHE A 29 18.31 0.07 -7.21
N PHE A 30 17.35 0.77 -7.82
CA PHE A 30 17.64 1.78 -8.84
C PHE A 30 18.47 2.93 -8.28
N TYR A 31 18.08 3.46 -7.12
CA TYR A 31 18.82 4.52 -6.46
C TYR A 31 20.27 4.12 -6.19
N VAL A 32 20.50 2.92 -5.64
CA VAL A 32 21.86 2.41 -5.39
C VAL A 32 22.63 2.21 -6.68
N ASN A 33 21.99 1.67 -7.72
CA ASN A 33 22.62 1.48 -9.03
C ASN A 33 23.08 2.82 -9.65
N ASP A 34 22.24 3.84 -9.58
CA ASP A 34 22.56 5.16 -10.12
C ASP A 34 23.62 5.88 -9.28
N PHE A 35 23.59 5.73 -7.95
CA PHE A 35 24.64 6.23 -7.06
C PHE A 35 26.01 5.62 -7.38
N VAL A 36 26.06 4.30 -7.60
CA VAL A 36 27.29 3.59 -8.00
C VAL A 36 27.75 4.04 -9.39
N ARG A 37 26.84 4.19 -10.36
CA ARG A 37 27.16 4.69 -11.71
C ARG A 37 27.70 6.11 -11.70
N ALA A 38 27.16 6.97 -10.84
CA ALA A 38 27.62 8.34 -10.66
C ALA A 38 28.94 8.44 -9.86
N GLN A 39 29.56 7.30 -9.50
CA GLN A 39 30.75 7.23 -8.64
C GLN A 39 30.60 8.02 -7.32
N GLY A 40 29.38 8.07 -6.78
CA GLY A 40 29.08 8.83 -5.56
C GLY A 40 29.04 10.35 -5.71
N ALA A 41 29.02 10.89 -6.95
CA ALA A 41 28.86 12.33 -7.20
C ALA A 41 27.44 12.83 -6.91
N THR A 42 26.45 11.93 -6.86
CA THR A 42 25.10 12.22 -6.36
C THR A 42 25.11 12.34 -4.83
N PRO A 43 24.47 13.36 -4.24
CA PRO A 43 24.38 13.51 -2.79
C PRO A 43 23.82 12.22 -2.16
N ALA A 44 24.53 11.69 -1.17
CA ALA A 44 24.02 10.57 -0.39
C ALA A 44 22.75 11.03 0.32
N ILE A 45 21.63 10.33 0.11
CA ILE A 45 20.45 10.50 0.95
C ILE A 45 20.83 9.93 2.32
N THR A 46 21.32 10.79 3.20
CA THR A 46 21.46 10.46 4.61
C THR A 46 20.07 10.52 5.20
N PHE A 47 19.44 9.36 5.38
CA PHE A 47 18.20 9.29 6.14
C PHE A 47 18.53 9.64 7.60
N GLU A 48 18.24 10.89 7.99
CA GLU A 48 18.29 11.27 9.39
C GLU A 48 17.37 10.34 10.21
N PRO A 49 17.68 10.09 11.50
CA PRO A 49 16.89 9.17 12.33
C PRO A 49 15.39 9.48 12.34
N GLU A 50 15.02 10.75 12.25
CA GLU A 50 13.61 11.19 12.16
C GLU A 50 12.94 10.74 10.86
N ILE A 51 13.65 10.81 9.73
CA ILE A 51 13.14 10.38 8.43
C ILE A 51 12.99 8.86 8.40
N LEU A 52 13.94 8.11 8.97
CA LEU A 52 13.86 6.65 9.13
C LEU A 52 12.63 6.24 9.94
N TRP A 53 12.37 6.92 11.05
CA TRP A 53 11.20 6.63 11.88
C TRP A 53 9.90 6.94 11.14
N MET A 54 9.83 8.07 10.42
CA MET A 54 8.66 8.43 9.60
C MET A 54 8.40 7.41 8.48
N PHE A 55 9.46 6.93 7.81
CA PHE A 55 9.38 5.85 6.82
C PHE A 55 8.80 4.58 7.46
N SER A 56 9.36 4.16 8.60
CA SER A 56 8.90 2.97 9.32
C SER A 56 7.44 3.11 9.78
N ALA A 57 7.03 4.28 10.27
CA ALA A 57 5.67 4.55 10.69
C ALA A 57 4.70 4.49 9.50
N PHE A 58 5.08 5.09 8.37
CA PHE A 58 4.28 5.08 7.15
C PHE A 58 4.05 3.66 6.61
N TYR A 59 5.09 2.84 6.49
CA TYR A 59 4.91 1.45 6.06
C TYR A 59 4.25 0.57 7.13
N GLY A 60 4.45 0.88 8.42
CA GLY A 60 3.74 0.25 9.52
C GLY A 60 2.21 0.42 9.43
N CYS A 61 1.72 1.53 8.85
CA CYS A 61 0.29 1.73 8.60
C CYS A 61 -0.34 0.67 7.67
N TRP A 62 0.44 0.04 6.79
CA TRP A 62 -0.06 -1.09 5.98
C TRP A 62 -0.38 -2.31 6.83
N ILE A 63 0.46 -2.60 7.83
CA ILE A 63 0.22 -3.69 8.79
C ILE A 63 -1.04 -3.40 9.60
N ILE A 64 -1.18 -2.16 10.10
CA ILE A 64 -2.37 -1.73 10.83
C ILE A 64 -3.63 -1.89 9.95
N THR A 65 -3.57 -1.51 8.67
CA THR A 65 -4.68 -1.70 7.72
C THR A 65 -5.12 -3.15 7.63
N VAL A 66 -4.17 -4.09 7.52
CA VAL A 66 -4.45 -5.53 7.44
C VAL A 66 -5.06 -6.04 8.76
N LEU A 67 -4.49 -5.66 9.90
CA LEU A 67 -4.99 -6.07 11.22
C LEU A 67 -6.41 -5.56 11.45
N VAL A 68 -6.70 -4.31 11.09
CA VAL A 68 -8.04 -3.73 11.18
C VAL A 68 -9.01 -4.45 10.23
N ALA A 69 -8.57 -4.82 9.03
CA ALA A 69 -9.39 -5.62 8.11
C ALA A 69 -9.74 -7.00 8.69
N LEU A 70 -8.83 -7.63 9.44
CA LEU A 70 -9.08 -8.92 10.11
C LEU A 70 -10.11 -8.85 11.25
N ILE A 71 -10.32 -7.68 11.87
CA ILE A 71 -11.35 -7.51 12.91
C ILE A 71 -12.75 -7.80 12.36
N GLY A 72 -12.98 -7.60 11.05
CA GLY A 72 -14.21 -8.01 10.37
C GLY A 72 -15.46 -7.20 10.71
N THR A 73 -15.46 -6.34 11.74
CA THR A 73 -16.64 -5.51 12.06
C THR A 73 -16.90 -4.45 10.99
N ARG A 74 -18.15 -4.00 10.83
CA ARG A 74 -18.49 -2.96 9.84
C ARG A 74 -17.67 -1.68 10.01
N LYS A 75 -17.46 -1.25 11.27
CA LYS A 75 -16.63 -0.07 11.59
C LYS A 75 -15.17 -0.31 11.20
N ALA A 76 -14.61 -1.46 11.53
CA ALA A 76 -13.23 -1.79 11.17
C ALA A 76 -13.04 -1.86 9.65
N GLN A 77 -13.98 -2.44 8.92
CA GLN A 77 -13.94 -2.48 7.45
C GLN A 77 -13.92 -1.07 6.84
N TRP A 78 -14.74 -0.13 7.36
CA TRP A 78 -14.69 1.28 6.96
C TRP A 78 -13.36 1.95 7.28
N ILE A 79 -12.78 1.70 8.46
CA ILE A 79 -11.47 2.23 8.84
C ILE A 79 -10.39 1.69 7.91
N SER A 80 -10.38 0.37 7.64
CA SER A 80 -9.42 -0.25 6.72
C SER A 80 -9.58 0.27 5.29
N LEU A 81 -10.81 0.56 4.85
CA LEU A 81 -11.08 1.15 3.54
C LEU A 81 -10.47 2.56 3.45
N ALA A 82 -10.75 3.42 4.44
CA ALA A 82 -10.26 4.79 4.45
C ALA A 82 -8.72 4.84 4.53
N LEU A 83 -8.15 4.12 5.50
CA LEU A 83 -6.70 4.08 5.73
C LEU A 83 -5.97 3.46 4.53
N GLY A 84 -6.44 2.29 4.07
CA GLY A 84 -5.83 1.60 2.94
C GLY A 84 -5.94 2.37 1.62
N SER A 85 -7.08 3.01 1.35
CA SER A 85 -7.23 3.84 0.15
C SER A 85 -6.29 5.04 0.18
N LEU A 86 -6.15 5.70 1.34
CA LEU A 86 -5.21 6.80 1.53
C LEU A 86 -3.77 6.34 1.26
N LEU A 87 -3.37 5.19 1.80
CA LEU A 87 -2.04 4.63 1.60
C LEU A 87 -1.76 4.27 0.13
N VAL A 88 -2.75 3.70 -0.59
CA VAL A 88 -2.66 3.43 -2.04
C VAL A 88 -2.43 4.73 -2.80
N VAL A 89 -3.20 5.78 -2.52
CA VAL A 89 -3.09 7.08 -3.21
C VAL A 89 -1.72 7.70 -2.95
N LEU A 90 -1.27 7.75 -1.69
CA LEU A 90 0.02 8.33 -1.33
C LEU A 90 1.19 7.58 -1.99
N ASN A 91 1.19 6.24 -1.97
CA ASN A 91 2.24 5.45 -2.62
C ASN A 91 2.20 5.56 -4.15
N THR A 92 1.01 5.62 -4.75
CA THR A 92 0.86 5.78 -6.20
C THR A 92 1.35 7.16 -6.64
N LEU A 93 0.98 8.23 -5.92
CA LEU A 93 1.45 9.59 -6.20
C LEU A 93 2.96 9.71 -6.01
N GLY A 94 3.51 9.13 -4.95
CA GLY A 94 4.96 9.04 -4.73
C GLY A 94 5.66 8.37 -5.90
N GLY A 95 5.19 7.19 -6.30
CA GLY A 95 5.77 6.47 -7.43
C GLY A 95 5.63 7.16 -8.79
N ILE A 96 4.55 7.93 -9.02
CA ILE A 96 4.42 8.78 -10.21
C ILE A 96 5.42 9.94 -10.16
N ALA A 97 5.57 10.62 -9.01
CA ALA A 97 6.53 11.69 -8.85
C ALA A 97 7.97 11.20 -9.07
N ASP A 98 8.31 10.04 -8.49
CA ASP A 98 9.60 9.39 -8.69
C ASP A 98 9.78 8.94 -10.14
N GLY A 99 8.73 8.45 -10.80
CA GLY A 99 8.79 8.09 -12.22
C GLY A 99 8.91 9.27 -13.18
N LEU A 100 8.41 10.45 -12.81
CA LEU A 100 8.66 11.69 -13.55
C LEU A 100 10.12 12.16 -13.39
N ARG A 101 10.74 11.88 -12.24
CA ARG A 101 12.13 12.29 -11.95
C ARG A 101 13.18 11.32 -12.49
N ASP A 102 12.96 10.03 -12.23
CA ASP A 102 13.98 8.98 -12.36
C ASP A 102 13.62 7.97 -13.48
N GLY A 103 12.43 8.07 -14.09
CA GLY A 103 12.07 7.39 -15.33
C GLY A 103 10.73 6.66 -15.31
N TRP A 104 10.09 6.59 -16.49
CA TRP A 104 8.73 6.06 -16.69
C TRP A 104 8.51 4.63 -16.13
N HIS A 105 9.57 3.82 -16.06
CA HIS A 105 9.51 2.46 -15.52
C HIS A 105 9.13 2.43 -14.03
N ILE A 106 9.47 3.46 -13.26
CA ILE A 106 9.13 3.58 -11.83
C ILE A 106 7.65 3.97 -11.67
N ALA A 107 7.13 4.88 -12.50
CA ALA A 107 5.71 5.19 -12.50
C ALA A 107 4.87 3.96 -12.89
N PHE A 108 5.33 3.17 -13.88
CA PHE A 108 4.64 1.96 -14.31
C PHE A 108 4.62 0.88 -13.22
N SER A 109 5.74 0.67 -12.53
CA SER A 109 5.79 -0.30 -11.43
C SER A 109 4.94 0.13 -10.24
N ALA A 110 4.85 1.43 -9.94
CA ALA A 110 3.94 1.94 -8.90
C ALA A 110 2.48 1.59 -9.22
N VAL A 111 2.05 1.84 -10.46
CA VAL A 111 0.68 1.53 -10.90
C VAL A 111 0.41 0.02 -10.85
N PHE A 112 1.37 -0.79 -11.29
CA PHE A 112 1.21 -2.23 -11.38
C PHE A 112 1.21 -2.92 -10.00
N PHE A 113 2.17 -2.57 -9.14
CA PHE A 113 2.36 -3.24 -7.86
C PHE A 113 1.51 -2.66 -6.73
N ILE A 114 1.03 -1.41 -6.84
CA ILE A 114 0.31 -0.73 -5.75
C ILE A 114 -1.13 -0.47 -6.14
N THR A 115 -1.34 0.24 -7.25
CA THR A 115 -2.69 0.69 -7.63
C THR A 115 -3.58 -0.48 -8.02
N LEU A 116 -3.05 -1.45 -8.78
CA LEU A 116 -3.79 -2.62 -9.25
C LEU A 116 -4.32 -3.48 -8.08
N PRO A 117 -3.47 -4.03 -7.19
CA PRO A 117 -3.96 -4.77 -6.01
C PRO A 117 -4.76 -3.86 -5.04
N GLY A 118 -4.40 -2.58 -4.95
CA GLY A 118 -5.12 -1.59 -4.14
C GLY A 118 -6.58 -1.43 -4.55
N ILE A 119 -6.87 -1.31 -5.85
CA ILE A 119 -8.23 -1.22 -6.37
C ILE A 119 -9.03 -2.49 -6.04
N PHE A 120 -8.43 -3.67 -6.18
CA PHE A 120 -9.10 -4.92 -5.80
C PHE A 120 -9.42 -4.98 -4.31
N ALA A 121 -8.49 -4.51 -3.45
CA ALA A 121 -8.72 -4.42 -2.01
C ALA A 121 -9.86 -3.47 -1.66
N ILE A 122 -9.91 -2.29 -2.29
CA ILE A 122 -10.98 -1.30 -2.12
C ILE A 122 -12.34 -1.90 -2.52
N LEU A 123 -12.42 -2.51 -3.71
CA LEU A 123 -13.66 -3.11 -4.21
C LEU A 123 -14.13 -4.28 -3.34
N ALA A 124 -13.21 -5.13 -2.88
CA ALA A 124 -13.53 -6.25 -1.99
C ALA A 124 -14.05 -5.75 -0.64
N THR A 125 -13.39 -4.74 -0.05
CA THR A 125 -13.79 -4.13 1.22
C THR A 125 -15.17 -3.47 1.10
N TRP A 126 -15.41 -2.72 0.03
CA TRP A 126 -16.70 -2.08 -0.25
C TRP A 126 -17.84 -3.10 -0.38
N ARG A 127 -17.60 -4.19 -1.12
CA ARG A 127 -18.59 -5.29 -1.24
C ARG A 127 -18.86 -5.94 0.12
N CYS A 128 -17.84 -6.18 0.94
CA CYS A 128 -18.00 -6.75 2.28
C CYS A 128 -18.85 -5.84 3.18
N ILE A 129 -18.64 -4.52 3.11
CA ILE A 129 -19.44 -3.53 3.86
C ILE A 129 -20.91 -3.55 3.40
N LYS A 130 -21.17 -3.56 2.08
CA LYS A 130 -22.54 -3.61 1.52
C LYS A 130 -23.30 -4.87 1.93
N ILE A 131 -22.66 -6.04 1.88
CA ILE A 131 -23.28 -7.32 2.27
C ILE A 131 -23.64 -7.31 3.77
N LYS A 132 -22.74 -6.82 4.63
CA LYS A 132 -23.03 -6.67 6.08
C LYS A 132 -24.07 -5.60 6.39
N GLY A 133 -24.22 -4.59 5.53
CA GLY A 133 -25.27 -3.57 5.65
C GLY A 133 -26.67 -4.12 5.40
N ASN A 134 -26.83 -5.04 4.43
CA ASN A 134 -28.13 -5.64 4.12
C ASN A 134 -28.64 -6.57 5.22
N HIS A 135 -27.74 -7.27 5.94
CA HIS A 135 -28.12 -8.20 7.00
C HIS A 135 -28.67 -7.55 8.28
N HIS A 136 -28.57 -6.22 8.42
CA HIS A 136 -29.11 -5.46 9.57
C HIS A 136 -30.46 -4.79 9.24
N GLY A 137 -31.00 -4.97 8.03
CA GLY A 137 -32.32 -4.47 7.64
C GLY A 137 -33.45 -5.48 7.84
N ASP A 138 -33.13 -6.73 8.18
CA ASP A 138 -34.07 -7.85 8.32
C ASP A 138 -34.17 -8.36 9.78
N GLU A 139 -33.84 -7.52 10.76
CA GLU A 139 -34.11 -7.76 12.20
C GLU A 139 -35.01 -6.66 12.79
#